data_AF-K1ZVJ6-F1
#
_entry.id   AF-K1ZVJ6-F1
#
_cell.length_a   1.000
_cell.length_b   1.000
_cell.length_c   1.000
_cell.angle_alpha   90.00
_cell.angle_beta   90.00
_cell.angle_gamma   90.00
#
_symmetry.space_group_name_H-M   'P 1'
#
loop_
_entity.id
_entity.type
_entity.pdbx_description
1 polymer ?
#
loop_
_entity_poly.entity_id
_entity_poly.type
_entity_poly.pdbx_seq_one_letter_code
_entity_poly.pdbx_strand_id
1 'polypeptide(L)'
;ARLAIDSGADVVIGHHPHWVQEIETYKGKPVYYSLGNLVFDQMWSEETEKGILVRLTFSGKALVAQEELPVKIFDYGQPAPEN
;
A
#
# COMPACT_ATOMS: atom_id res chain seq x y z
N ALA A 1 0.98 6.69 -12.74
CA ALA A 1 0.33 5.38 -12.58
C ALA A 1 -0.24 4.83 -13.88
N ARG A 2 -1.27 5.46 -14.48
CA ARG A 2 -1.99 4.92 -15.65
C ARG A 2 -1.11 4.51 -16.84
N LEU A 3 -0.14 5.34 -17.23
CA LEU A 3 0.81 5.00 -18.30
C LEU A 3 1.57 3.68 -18.04
N ALA A 4 1.91 3.38 -16.79
CA ALA A 4 2.60 2.13 -16.43
C ALA A 4 1.68 0.93 -16.68
N ILE A 5 0.41 1.02 -16.29
CA ILE A 5 -0.61 -0.02 -16.59
C ILE A 5 -0.82 -0.15 -18.09
N ASP A 6 -0.95 0.97 -18.81
CA ASP A 6 -1.11 0.97 -20.27
C ASP A 6 0.09 0.34 -20.99
N SER A 7 1.27 0.44 -20.36
CA SER A 7 2.53 -0.15 -20.85
C SER A 7 2.75 -1.60 -20.38
N GLY A 8 1.80 -2.19 -19.66
CA GLY A 8 1.80 -3.61 -19.31
C GLY A 8 2.01 -3.94 -17.83
N ALA A 9 2.17 -2.96 -16.93
CA ALA A 9 2.25 -3.25 -15.50
C ALA A 9 0.95 -3.90 -14.98
N ASP A 10 1.06 -4.90 -14.11
CA ASP A 10 -0.09 -5.59 -13.51
C ASP A 10 -0.59 -4.94 -12.22
N VAL A 11 0.29 -4.19 -11.55
CA VAL A 11 0.02 -3.40 -10.33
C VAL A 11 0.94 -2.18 -10.34
N VAL A 12 0.49 -1.05 -9.77
CA VAL A 12 1.36 0.10 -9.47
C VAL A 12 1.34 0.34 -7.97
N ILE A 13 2.52 0.38 -7.35
CA ILE A 13 2.70 0.74 -5.93
C ILE A 13 3.53 2.01 -5.85
N GLY A 14 2.89 3.10 -5.47
CA GLY A 14 3.49 4.38 -5.14
C GLY A 14 3.84 4.47 -3.66
N HIS A 15 4.83 5.29 -3.37
CA HIS A 15 5.28 5.61 -2.01
C HIS A 15 5.89 7.00 -2.02
N HIS A 16 5.67 7.76 -0.95
CA HIS A 16 6.31 9.04 -0.59
C HIS A 16 5.46 9.77 0.46
N PRO A 17 4.12 9.91 0.30
CA PRO A 17 3.26 10.39 1.37
C PRO A 17 3.37 9.47 2.60
N HIS A 18 3.54 10.07 3.77
CA HIS A 18 3.67 9.35 5.05
C HIS A 18 2.35 8.80 5.60
N TRP A 19 1.29 8.79 4.80
CA TRP A 19 -0.01 8.23 5.13
C TRP A 19 -0.60 7.50 3.91
N VAL A 20 -1.59 6.65 4.16
CA VAL A 20 -2.31 5.91 3.13
C VAL A 20 -3.06 6.88 2.20
N GLN A 21 -2.87 6.72 0.89
CA GLN A 21 -3.64 7.47 -0.11
C GLN A 21 -4.64 6.55 -0.83
N GLU A 22 -5.41 7.15 -1.74
CA GLU A 22 -6.41 6.46 -2.55
C GLU A 22 -5.83 5.20 -3.23
N ILE A 23 -6.68 4.18 -3.28
CA ILE A 23 -6.46 2.96 -4.05
C ILE A 23 -7.38 3.05 -5.27
N GLU A 24 -6.79 3.17 -6.45
CA GLU A 24 -7.53 3.21 -7.72
C GLU A 24 -7.49 1.84 -8.39
N THR A 25 -8.61 1.41 -8.97
CA THR A 25 -8.61 0.30 -9.94
C THR A 25 -8.67 0.88 -11.35
N TYR A 26 -7.59 0.73 -12.12
CA TYR A 26 -7.50 1.21 -13.49
C TYR A 26 -7.35 0.03 -14.46
N LYS A 27 -8.29 -0.13 -15.40
CA LYS A 27 -8.37 -1.29 -16.33
C LYS A 27 -8.31 -2.65 -15.62
N GLY A 28 -8.97 -2.75 -14.46
CA GLY A 28 -9.00 -3.97 -13.64
C GLY A 28 -7.71 -4.26 -12.89
N LYS A 29 -6.74 -3.32 -12.89
CA LYS A 29 -5.45 -3.45 -12.22
C LYS A 29 -5.32 -2.43 -11.08
N PRO A 30 -4.82 -2.83 -9.90
CA PRO A 30 -4.73 -1.95 -8.75
C PRO A 30 -3.60 -0.92 -8.87
N VAL A 31 -3.86 0.27 -8.35
CA VAL A 31 -2.92 1.37 -8.19
C VAL A 31 -3.01 1.86 -6.75
N TYR A 32 -1.93 1.71 -6.00
CA TYR A 32 -1.77 2.29 -4.68
C TYR A 32 -0.96 3.58 -4.81
N TYR A 33 -1.54 4.74 -4.51
CA TYR A 33 -0.80 6.00 -4.61
C TYR A 33 0.19 6.22 -3.45
N SER A 34 -0.15 5.72 -2.26
CA SER A 34 0.77 5.57 -1.13
C SER A 34 0.27 4.51 -0.16
N LEU A 35 1.18 3.70 0.36
CA LEU A 35 0.91 2.72 1.42
C LEU A 35 1.05 3.30 2.84
N GLY A 36 1.46 4.56 2.97
CA GLY A 36 1.81 5.13 4.28
C GLY A 36 3.10 4.58 4.86
N ASN A 37 3.26 4.69 6.17
CA ASN A 37 4.45 4.23 6.87
C ASN A 37 4.33 2.77 7.33
N LEU A 38 5.46 2.07 7.44
CA LEU A 38 5.55 0.74 8.05
C LEU A 38 6.44 0.74 9.30
N VAL A 39 7.69 1.17 9.18
CA VAL A 39 8.59 1.39 10.32
C VAL A 39 9.09 2.82 10.22
N PHE A 40 8.67 3.68 11.14
CA PHE A 40 9.02 5.10 11.11
C PHE A 40 8.83 5.75 12.48
N ASP A 41 9.51 6.87 12.71
CA ASP A 41 9.50 7.63 13.96
C ASP A 41 8.56 8.85 13.94
N GLN A 42 7.80 9.03 12.86
CA GLN A 42 6.80 10.10 12.72
C GLN A 42 5.47 9.70 13.36
N MET A 43 5.31 10.01 14.64
CA MET A 43 4.09 9.78 15.43
C MET A 43 3.41 11.10 15.83
N TRP A 44 3.38 12.05 14.91
CA TRP A 44 2.82 13.37 15.16
C TRP A 44 1.33 13.46 14.78
N SER A 45 0.81 12.49 14.02
CA SER A 45 -0.63 12.32 13.78
C SER A 45 -1.02 10.84 13.65
N GLU A 46 -2.31 10.56 13.81
CA GLU A 46 -2.84 9.20 13.65
C GLU A 46 -2.62 8.67 12.23
N GLU A 47 -2.69 9.53 11.21
CA GLU A 47 -2.48 9.14 9.82
C GLU A 47 -1.05 8.71 9.52
N THR A 48 -0.04 9.31 10.18
CA THR A 48 1.37 8.91 9.99
C THR A 48 1.75 7.66 10.75
N GLU A 49 0.96 7.29 11.77
CA GLU A 49 1.07 6.02 12.47
C GLU A 49 0.46 4.86 11.67
N LYS A 50 -0.34 5.13 10.63
CA LYS A 50 -1.04 4.10 9.85
C LYS A 50 -0.39 3.83 8.51
N GLY A 51 -0.48 2.57 8.10
CA GLY A 51 -0.08 2.13 6.78
C GLY A 51 -0.84 0.88 6.35
N ILE A 52 -0.56 0.42 5.14
CA ILE A 52 -1.09 -0.82 4.59
C ILE A 52 0.06 -1.66 4.05
N LEU A 53 0.15 -2.90 4.51
CA LEU A 53 0.90 -3.93 3.80
C LEU A 53 0.01 -4.53 2.72
N VAL A 54 0.53 -4.66 1.50
CA VAL A 54 -0.22 -5.27 0.39
C VAL A 54 0.36 -6.64 0.10
N ARG A 55 -0.49 -7.67 0.20
CA ARG A 55 -0.16 -9.01 -0.24
C ARG A 55 -0.78 -9.26 -1.61
N LEU A 56 0.07 -9.55 -2.58
CA LEU A 56 -0.32 -9.85 -3.96
C LEU A 56 -0.01 -11.32 -4.25
N THR A 57 -0.99 -12.07 -4.73
CA THR A 57 -0.83 -13.48 -5.10
C THR A 57 -0.96 -13.63 -6.60
N PHE A 58 0.04 -14.25 -7.23
CA PHE A 58 0.07 -14.49 -8.66
C PHE A 58 0.00 -15.99 -8.98
N SER A 59 -0.76 -16.34 -10.02
CA SER A 59 -0.72 -17.65 -10.68
C SER A 59 -0.15 -17.46 -12.09
N GLY A 60 1.11 -17.85 -12.27
CA GLY A 60 1.87 -17.46 -13.46
C GLY A 60 2.02 -15.94 -13.54
N LYS A 61 1.55 -15.33 -14.64
CA LYS A 61 1.53 -13.87 -14.83
C LYS A 61 0.22 -13.20 -14.36
N ALA A 62 -0.78 -13.99 -13.99
CA ALA A 62 -2.07 -13.44 -13.59
C ALA A 62 -2.04 -13.10 -12.10
N LEU A 63 -2.39 -11.85 -11.75
CA LEU A 63 -2.74 -11.50 -10.38
C LEU A 63 -4.09 -12.16 -10.05
N VAL A 64 -4.11 -13.05 -9.06
CA VAL A 64 -5.30 -13.85 -8.69
C VAL A 64 -5.89 -13.47 -7.33
N ALA A 65 -5.12 -12.83 -6.47
CA ALA A 65 -5.63 -12.26 -5.23
C ALA A 65 -4.80 -11.06 -4.79
N GLN A 66 -5.47 -10.17 -4.06
CA GLN A 66 -4.92 -8.98 -3.47
C GLN A 66 -5.55 -8.82 -2.09
N GLU A 67 -4.73 -8.57 -1.08
CA GLU A 67 -5.16 -8.34 0.28
C GLU A 67 -4.43 -7.12 0.85
N GLU A 68 -5.20 -6.14 1.31
CA GLU A 68 -4.71 -5.06 2.16
C GLU A 68 -4.70 -5.52 3.62
N LEU A 69 -3.55 -5.40 4.26
CA LEU A 69 -3.33 -5.70 5.68
C LEU A 69 -3.02 -4.39 6.40
N PRO A 70 -4.01 -3.77 7.05
CA PRO A 70 -3.82 -2.54 7.82
C PRO A 70 -2.76 -2.76 8.92
N VAL A 71 -1.88 -1.78 9.05
CA VAL A 71 -0.83 -1.76 10.09
C VAL A 71 -0.84 -0.43 10.81
N LYS A 72 -0.54 -0.48 12.10
CA LYS A 72 -0.30 0.69 12.93
C LYS A 72 1.08 0.59 13.58
N ILE A 73 1.78 1.71 13.63
CA ILE A 73 3.10 1.85 14.26
C ILE A 73 2.89 2.30 15.71
N PHE A 74 3.55 1.62 16.64
CA PHE A 74 3.61 1.92 18.06
C PHE A 74 5.04 2.23 18.48
N ASP A 75 5.23 2.86 19.65
CA ASP A 75 6.54 3.04 20.30
C ASP A 75 7.69 3.52 19.37
N TYR A 76 7.43 4.55 18.56
CA TYR A 76 8.40 5.16 17.65
C TYR A 76 9.12 4.18 16.71
N GLY A 77 8.42 3.16 16.21
CA GLY A 77 8.92 2.30 15.13
C GLY A 77 8.50 0.83 15.17
N GLN A 78 7.51 0.46 15.97
CA GLN A 78 7.03 -0.93 16.10
C GLN A 78 5.72 -1.13 15.33
N PRO A 79 5.75 -1.63 14.08
CA PRO A 79 4.51 -1.99 13.37
C PRO A 79 3.85 -3.22 13.96
N ALA A 80 2.53 -3.17 14.08
CA ALA A 80 1.68 -4.32 14.34
C ALA A 80 0.42 -4.24 13.46
N PRO A 81 -0.30 -5.36 13.25
CA PRO A 81 -1.61 -5.33 12.63
C PRO A 81 -2.55 -4.34 13.36
N GLU A 82 -3.27 -3.52 12.58
CA GLU A 82 -4.31 -2.65 13.13
C GLU A 82 -5.55 -3.53 13.38
N ASN A 83 -5.74 -3.95 14.64
CA ASN A 83 -6.87 -4.77 15.10
C ASN A 83 -8.11 -3.94 15.42
#